data_AF-A0A4Q1CM81-F1
#
_entry.id   AF-A0A4Q1CM81-F1
#
_cell.length_a   1.000
_cell.length_b   1.000
_cell.length_c   1.000
_cell.angle_alpha   90.00
_cell.angle_beta   90.00
_cell.angle_gamma   90.00
#
_symmetry.space_group_name_H-M   'P 1'
#
loop_
_entity.id
_entity.type
_entity.pdbx_description
1 polymer ?
#
loop_
_entity_poly.entity_id
_entity_poly.type
_entity_poly.pdbx_seq_one_letter_code
_entity_poly.pdbx_strand_id
1 'polypeptide(L)'
;MSYTTVAHCGTDHQEWLKAIDFYDNELDILEERLAEVAKKNTGEEVMKGVEHFQNQFIIQRNTIDELRHYIHEHEGKVLRDVQIHAGHIETQQVVGHNALKEEFSGFEKVINELRDEFKRYLSKWM
;
A
#
# COMPACT_ATOMS: atom_id res chain seq x y z
N MET A 1 21.14 16.85 10.93
CA MET A 1 19.76 17.30 10.66
C MET A 1 19.60 17.35 9.16
N SER A 2 18.90 16.38 8.60
CA SER A 2 18.72 16.26 7.14
C SER A 2 17.61 17.21 6.73
N TYR A 3 17.93 18.27 5.99
CA TYR A 3 16.93 19.15 5.41
C TYR A 3 16.29 18.40 4.24
N THR A 4 15.13 17.79 4.48
CA THR A 4 14.33 17.19 3.42
C THR A 4 13.92 18.33 2.48
N THR A 5 14.59 18.43 1.34
CA THR A 5 14.26 19.45 0.34
C THR A 5 12.90 19.09 -0.26
N VAL A 6 12.09 20.08 -0.59
CA VAL A 6 10.76 19.93 -1.23
C VAL A 6 10.77 18.92 -2.38
N ALA A 7 11.82 18.96 -3.20
CA ALA A 7 12.01 18.05 -4.32
C ALA A 7 12.09 16.57 -3.88
N HIS A 8 12.65 16.29 -2.70
CA HIS A 8 12.72 14.94 -2.14
C HIS A 8 11.34 14.45 -1.72
N CYS A 9 10.55 15.27 -1.00
CA CYS A 9 9.20 14.88 -0.60
C CYS A 9 8.30 14.57 -1.81
N GLY A 10 8.39 15.38 -2.88
CA GLY A 10 7.64 15.11 -4.11
C GLY A 10 8.11 13.85 -4.85
N THR A 11 9.41 13.55 -4.82
CA THR A 11 9.93 12.30 -5.41
C THR A 11 9.44 11.08 -4.64
N ASP A 12 9.53 11.12 -3.31
CA ASP A 12 9.08 10.05 -2.42
C ASP A 12 7.57 9.79 -2.59
N HIS A 13 6.73 10.83 -2.66
CA HIS A 13 5.29 10.64 -2.93
C HIS A 13 5.02 9.91 -4.25
N GLN A 14 5.73 10.27 -5.33
CA GLN A 14 5.59 9.64 -6.64
C GLN A 14 6.05 8.18 -6.61
N GLU A 15 7.10 7.87 -5.86
CA GLU A 15 7.56 6.49 -5.66
C GLU A 15 6.52 5.67 -4.89
N TRP A 16 5.96 6.21 -3.81
CA TRP A 16 4.93 5.53 -3.01
C TRP A 16 3.65 5.30 -3.81
N LEU A 17 3.18 6.28 -4.59
CA LEU A 17 2.01 6.09 -5.45
C LEU A 17 2.21 4.98 -6.47
N LYS A 18 3.38 4.94 -7.14
CA LYS A 18 3.71 3.86 -8.08
C LYS A 18 3.77 2.49 -7.41
N ALA A 19 4.32 2.43 -6.20
CA ALA A 19 4.37 1.18 -5.44
C ALA A 19 2.97 0.72 -5.02
N ILE A 20 2.13 1.63 -4.53
CA ILE A 20 0.72 1.35 -4.19
C ILE A 20 -0.03 0.83 -5.41
N ASP A 21 0.11 1.49 -6.56
CA ASP A 21 -0.52 1.04 -7.81
C ASP A 21 0.00 -0.33 -8.25
N PHE A 22 1.29 -0.61 -8.08
CA PHE A 22 1.86 -1.93 -8.34
C PHE A 22 1.20 -3.00 -7.45
N TYR A 23 1.04 -2.72 -6.16
CA TYR A 23 0.42 -3.64 -5.21
C TYR A 23 -1.07 -3.85 -5.46
N ASP A 24 -1.81 -2.82 -5.86
CA ASP A 24 -3.23 -2.90 -6.21
C ASP A 24 -3.44 -3.84 -7.43
N ASN A 25 -2.64 -3.63 -8.48
CA ASN A 25 -2.64 -4.52 -9.64
C ASN A 25 -2.22 -5.96 -9.29
N GLU A 26 -1.30 -6.12 -8.33
CA GLU A 26 -0.93 -7.45 -7.87
C GLU A 26 -2.07 -8.13 -7.12
N LEU A 27 -2.82 -7.41 -6.28
CA LEU A 27 -3.99 -7.96 -5.58
C LEU A 27 -5.05 -8.48 -6.56
N ASP A 28 -5.26 -7.81 -7.71
CA ASP A 28 -6.13 -8.32 -8.78
C ASP A 28 -5.69 -9.72 -9.24
N ILE A 29 -4.39 -9.91 -9.50
CA ILE A 29 -3.84 -11.19 -9.93
C ILE A 29 -4.00 -12.25 -8.84
N LEU A 30 -3.75 -11.90 -7.57
CA LEU A 30 -3.90 -12.83 -6.46
C LEU A 30 -5.36 -13.25 -6.27
N GLU A 31 -6.29 -12.33 -6.47
CA GLU A 31 -7.73 -12.57 -6.39
C GLU A 31 -8.21 -13.52 -7.50
N GLU A 32 -7.72 -13.34 -8.74
CA GLU A 32 -7.98 -14.29 -9.84
C GLU A 32 -7.50 -15.71 -9.50
N ARG A 33 -6.29 -15.82 -8.96
CA ARG A 33 -5.72 -17.11 -8.53
C ARG A 33 -6.52 -17.74 -7.40
N LEU A 34 -6.98 -16.93 -6.45
CA LEU A 34 -7.82 -17.40 -5.35
C LEU A 34 -9.17 -17.92 -5.87
N ALA A 35 -9.75 -17.24 -6.85
CA ALA A 35 -10.99 -17.69 -7.50
C ALA A 35 -10.80 -19.01 -8.26
N GLU A 36 -9.65 -19.25 -8.88
CA GLU A 36 -9.33 -20.55 -9.50
C GLU A 36 -9.29 -21.68 -8.48
N VAL A 37 -8.66 -21.46 -7.32
CA VAL A 37 -8.60 -22.45 -6.23
C VAL A 37 -9.99 -22.75 -5.69
N ALA A 38 -10.80 -21.72 -5.45
CA ALA A 38 -12.17 -21.85 -4.97
C ALA A 38 -13.07 -22.63 -5.95
N LYS A 39 -12.86 -22.48 -7.27
CA LYS A 39 -13.60 -23.23 -8.30
C LYS A 39 -13.22 -24.71 -8.36
N LYS A 40 -11.94 -25.04 -8.13
CA LYS A 40 -11.41 -26.40 -8.26
C LYS A 40 -11.61 -27.26 -7.00
N ASN A 41 -11.81 -26.63 -5.85
CA ASN A 41 -11.83 -27.30 -4.56
C ASN A 41 -13.09 -26.95 -3.77
N THR A 42 -13.77 -27.97 -3.23
CA THR A 42 -14.96 -27.79 -2.36
C THR A 42 -14.73 -28.27 -0.93
N GLY A 43 -13.47 -28.58 -0.57
CA GLY A 43 -13.10 -29.03 0.77
C GLY A 43 -13.20 -27.88 1.78
N GLU A 44 -13.75 -28.15 2.96
CA GLU A 44 -13.96 -27.16 4.01
C GLU A 44 -12.66 -26.44 4.41
N GLU A 45 -11.53 -27.17 4.46
CA GLU A 45 -10.22 -26.59 4.77
C GLU A 45 -9.78 -25.56 3.71
N VAL A 46 -10.01 -25.85 2.43
CA VAL A 46 -9.64 -24.94 1.32
C VAL A 46 -10.48 -23.69 1.39
N MET A 47 -11.80 -23.84 1.60
CA MET A 47 -12.75 -22.74 1.64
C MET A 47 -12.49 -21.78 2.81
N LYS A 48 -12.04 -22.28 3.96
CA LYS A 48 -11.59 -21.43 5.08
C LYS A 48 -10.39 -20.56 4.68
N GLY A 49 -9.44 -21.13 3.96
CA GLY A 49 -8.33 -20.36 3.39
C GLY A 49 -8.79 -19.32 2.37
N VAL A 50 -9.76 -19.67 1.51
CA VAL A 50 -10.35 -18.73 0.55
C VAL A 50 -10.96 -17.52 1.25
N GLU A 51 -11.81 -17.75 2.25
CA GLU A 51 -12.43 -16.68 3.02
C GLU A 51 -11.39 -15.82 3.75
N HIS A 52 -10.36 -16.44 4.34
CA HIS A 52 -9.26 -15.74 4.98
C HIS A 52 -8.57 -14.76 4.02
N PHE A 53 -8.13 -15.24 2.84
CA PHE A 53 -7.43 -14.39 1.87
C PHE A 53 -8.34 -13.34 1.24
N GLN A 54 -9.62 -13.65 0.96
CA GLN A 54 -10.57 -12.64 0.49
C GLN A 54 -10.69 -11.47 1.47
N ASN A 55 -10.84 -11.77 2.76
CA ASN A 55 -10.93 -10.73 3.80
C ASN A 55 -9.63 -9.92 3.89
N GLN A 56 -8.47 -10.57 3.81
CA GLN A 56 -7.18 -9.86 3.80
C GLN A 56 -7.04 -8.96 2.58
N PHE A 57 -7.41 -9.40 1.38
CA PHE A 57 -7.33 -8.57 0.18
C PHE A 57 -8.22 -7.33 0.28
N ILE A 58 -9.45 -7.47 0.81
CA ILE A 58 -10.34 -6.33 1.06
C ILE A 58 -9.70 -5.32 2.02
N ILE A 59 -9.10 -5.80 3.12
CA ILE A 59 -8.41 -4.93 4.09
C ILE A 59 -7.26 -4.18 3.40
N GLN A 60 -6.41 -4.90 2.63
CA GLN A 60 -5.27 -4.26 1.97
C GLN A 60 -5.70 -3.24 0.91
N ARG A 61 -6.80 -3.49 0.16
CA ARG A 61 -7.34 -2.50 -0.79
C ARG A 61 -7.82 -1.23 -0.09
N ASN A 62 -8.51 -1.37 1.04
CA ASN A 62 -8.91 -0.20 1.83
C ASN A 62 -7.70 0.59 2.31
N THR A 63 -6.65 -0.10 2.79
CA THR A 63 -5.39 0.55 3.18
C THR A 63 -4.70 1.25 2.01
N ILE A 64 -4.69 0.64 0.82
CA ILE A 64 -4.18 1.24 -0.43
C ILE A 64 -4.92 2.56 -0.73
N ASP A 65 -6.25 2.55 -0.67
CA ASP A 65 -7.05 3.74 -0.95
C ASP A 65 -6.83 4.85 0.08
N GLU A 66 -6.74 4.50 1.37
CA GLU A 66 -6.40 5.45 2.44
C GLU A 66 -5.01 6.06 2.26
N LEU A 67 -3.99 5.23 1.99
CA LEU A 67 -2.62 5.71 1.74
C LEU A 67 -2.57 6.62 0.51
N ARG A 68 -3.22 6.23 -0.58
CA ARG A 68 -3.31 7.05 -1.80
C ARG A 68 -3.94 8.41 -1.49
N HIS A 69 -5.03 8.43 -0.73
CA HIS A 69 -5.68 9.66 -0.30
C HIS A 69 -4.75 10.55 0.53
N TYR A 70 -4.10 10.00 1.55
CA TYR A 70 -3.23 10.77 2.43
C TYR A 70 -1.98 11.30 1.71
N ILE A 71 -1.40 10.54 0.78
CA ILE A 71 -0.28 11.00 -0.04
C ILE A 71 -0.70 12.22 -0.89
N HIS A 72 -1.84 12.16 -1.56
CA HIS A 72 -2.35 13.30 -2.35
C HIS A 72 -2.70 14.51 -1.48
N GLU A 73 -3.29 14.28 -0.30
CA GLU A 73 -3.59 15.37 0.63
C GLU A 73 -2.31 16.08 1.09
N HIS A 74 -1.28 15.30 1.44
CA HIS A 74 0.01 15.81 1.89
C HIS A 74 0.79 16.49 0.75
N GLU A 75 0.77 15.93 -0.46
CA GLU A 75 1.32 16.58 -1.66
C GLU A 75 0.70 17.97 -1.87
N GLY A 76 -0.63 18.08 -1.75
CA GLY A 76 -1.33 19.35 -1.84
C GLY A 76 -0.94 20.34 -0.74
N LYS A 77 -0.70 19.88 0.50
CA LYS A 77 -0.23 20.73 1.61
C LYS A 77 1.19 21.23 1.35
N VAL A 78 2.10 20.34 0.96
CA VAL A 78 3.49 20.69 0.62
C VAL A 78 3.55 21.73 -0.50
N LEU A 79 2.78 21.54 -1.59
CA LEU A 79 2.77 22.48 -2.70
C LEU A 79 2.28 23.88 -2.29
N ARG A 80 1.27 23.97 -1.41
CA ARG A 80 0.79 25.25 -0.88
C ARG A 80 1.83 25.95 -0.01
N ASP A 81 2.47 25.21 0.90
CA ASP A 81 3.47 25.78 1.81
C ASP A 81 4.67 26.33 1.03
N VAL A 82 5.13 25.63 -0.01
CA VAL A 82 6.21 26.06 -0.90
C VAL A 82 5.89 27.37 -1.60
N GLN A 83 4.63 27.54 -2.03
CA GLN A 83 4.17 28.75 -2.69
C GLN A 83 4.08 29.95 -1.73
N ILE A 84 3.74 29.70 -0.46
CA ILE A 84 3.59 30.74 0.57
C ILE A 84 4.95 31.13 1.16
N HIS A 85 5.86 30.17 1.37
CA HIS A 85 7.12 30.36 2.09
C HIS A 85 8.36 30.41 1.17
N ALA A 86 8.21 30.87 -0.07
CA ALA A 86 9.31 31.09 -1.02
C ALA A 86 10.23 29.87 -1.22
N GLY A 87 9.66 28.66 -1.29
CA GLY A 87 10.43 27.44 -1.53
C GLY A 87 10.76 26.60 -0.30
N HIS A 88 10.35 27.02 0.90
CA HIS A 88 10.56 26.27 2.15
C HIS A 88 9.29 25.54 2.58
N ILE A 89 9.47 24.37 3.21
CA ILE A 89 8.38 23.62 3.88
C ILE A 89 8.50 23.79 5.38
N GLU A 90 7.35 23.91 6.05
CA GLU A 90 7.31 24.00 7.51
C GLU A 90 7.70 22.66 8.15
N THR A 91 8.24 22.72 9.37
CA THR A 91 8.60 21.53 10.17
C THR A 91 7.41 20.56 10.31
N GLN A 92 6.18 21.07 10.34
CA GLN A 92 4.97 20.25 10.40
C GLN A 92 4.80 19.35 9.17
N GLN A 93 5.11 19.83 7.97
CA GLN A 93 5.04 19.00 6.75
C GLN A 93 6.15 17.95 6.74
N VAL A 94 7.33 18.27 7.26
CA VAL A 94 8.41 17.27 7.40
C VAL A 94 7.99 16.14 8.34
N VAL A 95 7.31 16.46 9.44
CA VAL A 95 6.75 15.46 10.36
C VAL A 95 5.65 14.63 9.68
N GLY A 96 4.73 15.28 8.95
CA GLY A 96 3.68 14.59 8.20
C GLY A 96 4.23 13.64 7.13
N HIS A 97 5.27 14.05 6.42
CA HIS A 97 5.97 13.22 5.44
C HIS A 97 6.62 11.99 6.09
N ASN A 98 7.27 12.14 7.23
CA ASN A 98 7.87 11.01 7.95
C ASN A 98 6.81 10.03 8.47
N ALA A 99 5.67 10.53 8.95
CA ALA A 99 4.56 9.67 9.35
C ALA A 99 4.02 8.87 8.17
N LEU A 100 3.81 9.50 7.00
CA LEU A 100 3.42 8.79 5.78
C LEU A 100 4.42 7.72 5.37
N LYS A 101 5.72 8.00 5.50
CA LYS A 101 6.78 7.04 5.20
C LYS A 101 6.71 5.81 6.10
N GLU A 102 6.45 6.01 7.39
CA GLU A 102 6.30 4.93 8.36
C GLU A 102 5.06 4.07 8.06
N GLU A 103 3.92 4.70 7.78
CA GLU A 103 2.68 4.02 7.37
C GLU A 103 2.87 3.21 6.09
N PHE A 104 3.48 3.80 5.06
CA PHE A 104 3.78 3.12 3.80
C PHE A 104 4.74 1.93 4.01
N SER A 105 5.78 2.10 4.81
CA SER A 105 6.73 1.02 5.13
C SER A 105 6.06 -0.11 5.91
N GLY A 106 5.13 0.22 6.80
CA GLY A 106 4.30 -0.75 7.52
C GLY A 106 3.42 -1.56 6.58
N PHE A 107 2.74 -0.88 5.65
CA PHE A 107 1.95 -1.51 4.60
C PHE A 107 2.79 -2.44 3.71
N GLU A 108 3.96 -1.99 3.23
CA GLU A 108 4.86 -2.83 2.42
C GLU A 108 5.24 -4.13 3.14
N LYS A 109 5.48 -4.07 4.44
CA LYS A 109 5.79 -5.26 5.22
C LYS A 109 4.59 -6.22 5.25
N VAL A 110 3.40 -5.71 5.58
CA VAL A 110 2.18 -6.51 5.69
C VAL A 110 1.83 -7.17 4.37
N ILE A 111 1.88 -6.43 3.25
CA ILE A 111 1.51 -6.98 1.95
C ILE A 111 2.52 -8.02 1.46
N ASN A 112 3.82 -7.85 1.74
CA ASN A 112 4.82 -8.85 1.41
C ASN A 112 4.66 -10.13 2.24
N GLU A 113 4.34 -10.01 3.53
CA GLU A 113 4.02 -11.17 4.38
C GLU A 113 2.78 -11.92 3.87
N LEU A 114 1.72 -11.18 3.49
CA LEU A 114 0.51 -11.74 2.90
C LEU A 114 0.79 -12.47 1.59
N ARG A 115 1.62 -11.90 0.71
CA ARG A 115 2.04 -12.54 -0.55
C ARG A 115 2.73 -13.88 -0.31
N ASP A 116 3.65 -13.92 0.65
CA ASP A 116 4.39 -15.14 0.94
C ASP A 116 3.51 -16.20 1.60
N GLU A 117 2.56 -15.80 2.45
CA GLU A 117 1.54 -16.69 2.97
C GLU A 117 0.64 -17.25 1.87
N PHE A 118 0.20 -16.39 0.95
CA PHE A 118 -0.65 -16.79 -0.17
C PHE A 118 0.07 -17.75 -1.13
N LYS A 119 1.35 -17.52 -1.44
CA LYS A 119 2.16 -18.47 -2.23
C LYS A 119 2.22 -19.86 -1.59
N ARG A 120 2.40 -19.94 -0.26
CA ARG A 120 2.39 -21.22 0.47
C ARG A 120 1.02 -21.88 0.37
N TYR A 121 -0.05 -21.11 0.50
CA TYR A 121 -1.41 -21.62 0.33
C TYR A 121 -1.64 -22.18 -1.09
N LEU A 122 -1.27 -21.43 -2.13
CA LEU A 122 -1.40 -21.89 -3.52
C LEU A 122 -0.61 -23.18 -3.76
N SER A 123 0.61 -23.30 -3.21
CA SER A 123 1.43 -24.51 -3.39
C SER A 123 0.79 -25.80 -2.85
N LYS A 124 -0.20 -25.68 -1.95
CA LYS A 124 -0.92 -26.81 -1.36
C LYS A 124 -2.19 -27.17 -2.16
N TRP A 125 -2.82 -26.19 -2.82
CA TRP A 125 -4.20 -26.32 -3.32
C TRP A 125 -4.39 -26.05 -4.82
N MET A 126 -3.33 -25.62 -5.51
CA MET A 126 -3.29 -25.42 -6.96
C MET A 126 -2.49 -26.51 -7.64
#